data_AF-A0A7W8NZW2-F1
#
_entry.id   AF-A0A7W8NZW2-F1
#
_cell.length_a   1.000
_cell.length_b   1.000
_cell.length_c   1.000
_cell.angle_alpha   90.00
_cell.angle_beta   90.00
_cell.angle_gamma   90.00
#
_symmetry.space_group_name_H-M   'P 1'
#
loop_
_entity.id
_entity.type
_entity.pdbx_description
1 polymer ?
#
loop_
_entity_poly.entity_id
_entity_poly.type
_entity_poly.pdbx_seq_one_letter_code
_entity_poly.pdbx_strand_id
1 'polypeptide(L)'
;MGLYGAFFICTITALFGGRPGMISGAAGSMAVVIVALVGEHGARYLLATLILSGLLIVLFGVLRLGKLIRMVPHPVMLVFVNGLA
;
A
#
# COMPACT_ATOMS: atom_id res chain seq x y z
N MET A 1 9.61 -1.53 13.88
CA MET A 1 8.66 -0.58 13.23
C MET A 1 7.48 -1.26 12.55
N GLY A 2 7.67 -2.37 11.81
CA GLY A 2 6.57 -3.05 11.11
C GLY A 2 5.40 -3.52 11.98
N LEU A 3 5.67 -4.06 13.19
CA LEU A 3 4.61 -4.52 14.11
C LEU A 3 3.69 -3.39 14.60
N TYR A 4 4.26 -2.25 15.01
CA TYR A 4 3.49 -1.07 15.37
C TYR A 4 2.65 -0.57 14.19
N GLY A 5 3.25 -0.48 13.00
CA GLY A 5 2.54 -0.10 11.78
C GLY A 5 1.36 -1.03 11.47
N ALA A 6 1.56 -2.35 11.56
CA ALA A 6 0.50 -3.32 11.32
C ALA A 6 -0.65 -3.19 12.34
N PHE A 7 -0.35 -2.98 13.62
CA PHE A 7 -1.37 -2.76 14.65
C PHE A 7 -2.21 -1.50 14.39
N PHE A 8 -1.55 -0.37 14.09
CA PHE A 8 -2.25 0.88 13.80
C PHE A 8 -3.07 0.79 12.50
N ILE A 9 -2.52 0.22 11.43
CA ILE A 9 -3.23 0.04 10.15
C ILE A 9 -4.44 -0.87 10.33
N CYS A 10 -4.30 -2.01 11.01
CA CYS A 10 -5.43 -2.89 11.31
C CYS A 10 -6.53 -2.17 12.09
N THR A 11 -6.16 -1.40 13.13
CA THR A 11 -7.12 -0.69 13.97
C THR A 11 -7.87 0.39 13.19
N ILE A 12 -7.13 1.20 12.40
CA ILE A 12 -7.72 2.26 11.57
C ILE A 12 -8.63 1.66 10.50
N THR A 13 -8.19 0.61 9.80
CA THR A 13 -9.03 -0.05 8.78
C THR A 13 -10.22 -0.78 9.40
N ALA A 14 -10.11 -1.33 10.61
CA ALA A 14 -11.25 -1.96 11.29
C ALA A 14 -12.35 -0.93 11.61
N LEU A 15 -11.98 0.30 11.96
CA LEU A 15 -12.91 1.39 12.29
C LEU A 15 -13.46 2.11 11.05
N PHE A 16 -12.62 2.38 10.05
CA PHE A 16 -12.95 3.23 8.89
C PHE A 16 -13.00 2.48 7.55
N GLY A 17 -12.73 1.18 7.51
CA GLY A 17 -12.64 0.39 6.29
C GLY A 17 -13.98 0.13 5.62
N GLY A 18 -14.02 0.19 4.29
CA GLY A 18 -15.25 0.06 3.51
C GLY A 18 -15.73 -1.37 3.21
N ARG A 19 -14.97 -2.42 3.60
CA ARG A 19 -15.36 -3.82 3.36
C ARG A 19 -15.11 -4.67 4.60
N PRO A 20 -16.18 -5.16 5.27
CA PRO A 20 -16.04 -5.97 6.47
C PRO A 20 -15.30 -7.28 6.15
N GLY A 21 -14.37 -7.66 7.02
CA GLY A 21 -13.55 -8.87 6.88
C GLY A 21 -12.23 -8.70 6.10
N MET A 22 -11.88 -7.49 5.63
CA MET A 22 -10.55 -7.23 5.07
C MET A 22 -9.53 -6.95 6.17
N ILE A 23 -8.43 -7.71 6.18
CA ILE A 23 -7.27 -7.47 7.05
C ILE A 23 -6.30 -6.56 6.29
N SER A 24 -5.91 -5.43 6.89
CA SER A 24 -4.92 -4.51 6.33
C SER A 24 -3.70 -4.47 7.21
N GLY A 25 -2.53 -4.78 6.65
CA GLY A 25 -1.26 -4.80 7.36
C GLY A 25 -0.08 -4.50 6.44
N ALA A 26 1.13 -4.74 6.94
CA ALA A 26 2.36 -4.56 6.15
C ALA A 26 2.44 -5.65 5.06
N ALA A 27 2.15 -5.29 3.81
CA ALA A 27 2.28 -6.18 2.66
C ALA A 27 3.74 -6.27 2.18
N GLY A 28 4.18 -7.47 1.78
CA GLY A 28 5.53 -7.68 1.23
C GLY A 28 5.81 -6.82 -0.02
N SER A 29 4.79 -6.60 -0.86
CA SER A 29 4.87 -5.71 -2.02
C SER A 29 5.32 -4.29 -1.66
N MET A 30 4.87 -3.75 -0.52
CA MET A 30 5.29 -2.42 -0.06
C MET A 30 6.70 -2.43 0.53
N ALA A 31 7.11 -3.52 1.20
CA ALA A 31 8.45 -3.62 1.75
C ALA A 31 9.53 -3.57 0.66
N VAL A 32 9.33 -4.27 -0.47
CA VAL A 32 10.27 -4.28 -1.60
C VAL A 32 10.46 -2.87 -2.17
N VAL A 33 9.36 -2.11 -2.35
CA VAL A 33 9.43 -0.74 -2.87
C VAL A 33 10.13 0.21 -1.89
N ILE A 34 9.88 0.06 -0.59
CA ILE A 34 10.56 0.86 0.44
C ILE A 34 12.06 0.58 0.45
N VAL A 35 12.48 -0.69 0.34
CA VAL A 35 13.90 -1.06 0.28
C VAL A 35 14.58 -0.42 -0.93
N ALA A 36 13.96 -0.48 -2.11
CA ALA A 36 14.47 0.16 -3.32
C ALA A 36 14.59 1.70 -3.15
N LEU A 37 13.55 2.35 -2.62
CA LEU A 37 13.55 3.79 -2.37
C LEU A 37 14.66 4.22 -1.41
N VAL A 38 14.83 3.49 -0.30
CA VAL A 38 15.86 3.79 0.71
C VAL A 38 17.26 3.56 0.15
N GLY A 39 17.43 2.55 -0.71
CA GLY A 39 18.70 2.29 -1.39
C GLY A 39 19.15 3.42 -2.31
N GLU A 40 18.22 4.03 -3.05
CA GLU A 40 18.55 5.09 -4.01
C GLU A 40 18.55 6.51 -3.42
N HIS A 41 17.60 6.84 -2.54
CA HIS A 41 17.37 8.21 -2.07
C HIS A 41 17.63 8.39 -0.56
N GLY A 42 17.87 7.30 0.17
CA GLY A 42 18.10 7.32 1.61
C GLY A 42 16.81 7.41 2.45
N ALA A 43 16.92 7.08 3.74
CA ALA A 43 15.79 6.98 4.66
C ALA A 43 15.05 8.31 4.91
N ARG A 44 15.62 9.46 4.54
CA ARG A 44 15.00 10.77 4.72
C ARG A 44 13.76 10.97 3.84
N TYR A 45 13.76 10.39 2.64
CA TYR A 45 12.62 10.49 1.71
C TYR A 45 11.49 9.53 2.05
N LEU A 46 11.74 8.54 2.89
CA LEU A 46 10.78 7.51 3.28
C LEU A 46 9.51 8.12 3.89
N LEU A 47 9.66 9.07 4.81
CA LEU A 47 8.53 9.77 5.44
C LEU A 47 7.76 10.63 4.45
N ALA A 48 8.46 11.36 3.57
CA ALA A 48 7.83 12.19 2.55
C ALA A 48 6.98 11.35 1.58
N THR A 49 7.53 10.23 1.10
CA THR A 49 6.83 9.30 0.23
C THR A 49 5.64 8.63 0.92
N LEU A 50 5.75 8.31 2.22
CA LEU A 50 4.64 7.72 2.98
C LEU A 50 3.44 8.67 3.07
N ILE A 51 3.70 9.95 3.40
CA ILE A 51 2.67 10.99 3.49
C ILE A 51 2.04 11.23 2.12
N LEU A 52 2.87 11.33 1.08
CA LEU A 52 2.41 11.51 -0.30
C LEU A 52 1.55 10.34 -0.77
N SER A 53 1.98 9.11 -0.50
CA SER A 53 1.23 7.90 -0.84
C SER A 53 -0.13 7.86 -0.12
N GLY A 54 -0.17 8.20 1.17
CA GLY A 54 -1.42 8.31 1.92
C GLY A 54 -2.37 9.35 1.33
N LEU A 55 -1.85 10.54 0.98
CA LEU A 55 -2.64 11.59 0.35
C LEU A 55 -3.22 11.15 -1.01
N LEU A 56 -2.42 10.47 -1.82
CA LEU A 56 -2.87 9.86 -3.08
C LEU A 56 -3.99 8.85 -2.84
N ILE A 57 -3.83 7.92 -1.89
CA ILE A 57 -4.86 6.91 -1.59
C ILE A 57 -6.19 7.57 -1.18
N VAL A 58 -6.14 8.60 -0.33
CA VAL A 58 -7.33 9.37 0.06
C VAL A 58 -7.96 10.04 -1.16
N LEU A 59 -7.16 10.66 -2.02
CA LEU A 59 -7.64 11.28 -3.26
C LEU A 59 -8.33 10.27 -4.19
N PHE A 60 -7.70 9.11 -4.43
CA PHE A 60 -8.29 8.01 -5.22
C PHE A 60 -9.59 7.48 -4.59
N GLY A 61 -9.68 7.44 -3.26
CA GLY A 61 -10.87 7.07 -2.51
C GLY A 61 -12.02 8.07 -2.69
N VAL A 62 -11.75 9.36 -2.55
CA VAL A 62 -12.73 10.45 -2.74
C VAL A 62 -13.23 10.51 -4.18
N LEU A 63 -12.34 10.34 -5.16
CA LEU A 63 -12.68 10.31 -6.59
C LEU A 63 -13.36 9.01 -7.03
N ARG A 64 -13.57 8.03 -6.12
CA ARG A 64 -14.18 6.71 -6.40
C ARG A 64 -13.50 5.95 -7.55
N LEU A 65 -12.20 6.17 -7.73
CA LEU A 65 -11.40 5.57 -8.80
C LEU A 65 -11.06 4.08 -8.54
N GLY A 66 -11.53 3.49 -7.44
CA GLY A 66 -11.30 2.07 -7.13
C GLY A 66 -11.82 1.10 -8.20
N LYS A 67 -12.77 1.51 -9.05
CA LYS A 67 -13.24 0.68 -10.19
C LYS A 67 -12.17 0.50 -11.27
N LEU A 68 -11.20 1.42 -11.41
CA LEU A 68 -10.15 1.34 -12.42
C LEU A 68 -9.20 0.16 -12.19
N ILE A 69 -9.08 -0.33 -10.95
CA ILE A 69 -8.26 -1.50 -10.63
C ILE A 69 -8.72 -2.74 -11.43
N ARG A 70 -10.01 -2.82 -11.78
CA ARG A 70 -10.54 -3.93 -12.60
C ARG A 70 -10.09 -3.89 -14.07
N MET A 71 -9.53 -2.77 -14.53
CA MET A 71 -8.99 -2.66 -15.90
C MET A 71 -7.59 -3.28 -16.03
N VAL A 72 -6.93 -3.59 -14.91
CA VAL A 72 -5.60 -4.20 -14.92
C VAL A 72 -5.71 -5.66 -15.40
N PRO A 73 -5.01 -6.06 -16.48
CA PRO A 73 -5.05 -7.43 -16.97
C PRO A 73 -4.49 -8.43 -15.94
N HIS A 74 -5.16 -9.57 -15.80
CA HIS A 74 -4.72 -10.65 -14.91
C HIS A 74 -3.28 -11.15 -15.15
N PRO A 75 -2.77 -11.25 -16.39
CA PRO A 75 -1.37 -11.63 -16.64
C PRO A 75 -0.35 -10.71 -15.95
N VAL A 76 -0.61 -9.40 -15.88
CA VAL A 76 0.31 -8.43 -15.26
C VAL A 76 0.38 -8.63 -13.74
N MET A 77 -0.77 -8.90 -13.11
CA MET A 77 -0.82 -9.18 -11.67
C MET A 77 -0.07 -10.47 -11.32
N LEU A 78 -0.20 -11.52 -12.14
CA LEU A 78 0.53 -12.78 -11.92
C LEU A 78 2.04 -12.60 -12.06
N VAL A 79 2.50 -11.89 -13.08
CA VAL A 79 3.92 -11.61 -13.27
C VAL A 79 4.48 -10.77 -12.12
N PHE A 80 3.73 -9.77 -11.65
CA PHE A 80 4.11 -8.98 -10.48
C PHE A 80 4.28 -9.84 -9.22
N VAL A 81 3.32 -10.71 -8.93
CA VAL A 81 3.41 -11.61 -7.76
C VAL A 81 4.59 -12.59 -7.88
N ASN A 82 4.83 -13.15 -9.07
CA ASN A 82 6.00 -14.01 -9.31
C ASN A 82 7.32 -13.26 -9.16
N GLY A 83 7.36 -11.96 -9.45
CA GLY A 83 8.55 -11.12 -9.21
C GLY A 83 8.74 -10.69 -7.75
N LEU A 84 7.71 -10.83 -6.91
CA LEU A 84 7.78 -10.56 -5.47
C LEU A 84 8.14 -11.78 -4.62
N ALA A 85 7.91 -12.99 -5.13
CA ALA A 85 8.19 -14.26 -4.48
C ALA A 85 9.67 -14.67 -4.65
#